data_AF-A0A3D0HCN1-F1
#
_entry.id   AF-A0A3D0HCN1-F1
#
_cell.length_a   1.000
_cell.length_b   1.000
_cell.length_c   1.000
_cell.angle_alpha   90.00
_cell.angle_beta   90.00
_cell.angle_gamma   90.00
#
_symmetry.space_group_name_H-M   'P 1'
#
loop_
_entity.id
_entity.type
_entity.pdbx_description
1 polymer ?
#
loop_
_entity_poly.entity_id
_entity_poly.type
_entity_poly.pdbx_seq_one_letter_code
_entity_poly.pdbx_strand_id
1 'polypeptide(L)'
;MKKIVIAAAAALITTGASAAYKDGTYTGVAQGRASQIEVAVTVKAGKIAGVKVTKHGDTPMLCDAAADEIIPSIVKANGFKGVEPVSGATLSSKGIINAVKAALAKAK
;
A
#
# COMPACT_ATOMS: atom_id res chain seq x y z
N MET A 1 -15.16 -23.34 -3.67
CA MET A 1 -14.44 -22.87 -4.86
C MET A 1 -14.48 -21.35 -4.89
N LYS A 2 -13.58 -20.67 -4.15
CA LYS A 2 -13.52 -19.21 -4.16
C LYS A 2 -12.60 -18.80 -5.31
N LYS A 3 -13.20 -18.60 -6.49
CA LYS A 3 -12.56 -17.98 -7.64
C LYS A 3 -12.22 -16.53 -7.25
N ILE A 4 -10.96 -16.27 -6.90
CA ILE A 4 -10.46 -14.91 -6.83
C ILE A 4 -10.15 -14.51 -8.27
N VAL A 5 -11.13 -13.83 -8.85
CA VAL A 5 -11.02 -13.16 -10.13
C VAL A 5 -10.27 -11.86 -9.85
N ILE A 6 -9.04 -11.72 -10.34
CA ILE A 6 -8.45 -10.39 -10.58
C ILE A 6 -8.14 -10.36 -12.07
N ALA A 7 -9.19 -10.01 -12.82
CA ALA A 7 -9.14 -9.71 -14.24
C ALA A 7 -9.34 -8.20 -14.43
N ALA A 8 -8.92 -7.75 -15.62
CA ALA A 8 -9.26 -6.50 -16.29
C ALA A 8 -8.35 -5.29 -16.04
N ALA A 9 -7.33 -5.21 -16.88
CA ALA A 9 -7.18 -4.21 -17.95
C ALA A 9 -7.83 -2.82 -17.75
N ALA A 10 -7.01 -1.77 -17.86
CA ALA A 10 -7.40 -0.52 -18.50
C ALA A 10 -6.17 0.10 -19.19
N ALA A 11 -6.39 0.51 -20.44
CA ALA A 11 -5.42 0.98 -21.41
C ALA A 11 -4.93 2.43 -21.16
N LEU A 12 -3.82 2.73 -21.84
CA LEU A 12 -3.09 3.98 -22.09
C LEU A 12 -3.75 5.31 -21.65
N ILE A 13 -2.95 6.15 -20.95
CA ILE A 13 -2.77 7.55 -21.35
C ILE A 13 -1.31 7.95 -21.12
N THR A 14 -0.59 8.17 -22.21
CA THR A 14 0.72 8.80 -22.25
C THR A 14 0.56 10.30 -22.04
N THR A 15 0.85 10.80 -20.84
CA THR A 15 1.13 12.22 -20.61
C THR A 15 2.38 12.33 -19.75
N GLY A 16 3.45 12.84 -20.36
CA GLY A 16 4.79 12.96 -19.80
C GLY A 16 4.88 13.96 -18.63
N ALA A 17 4.35 13.58 -17.48
CA ALA A 17 4.97 13.94 -16.22
C ALA A 17 6.02 12.86 -15.92
N SER A 18 7.22 13.25 -15.49
CA SER A 18 8.22 12.32 -14.98
C SER A 18 7.61 11.49 -13.84
N ALA A 19 7.03 10.36 -14.20
CA ALA A 19 6.23 9.55 -13.30
C ALA A 19 7.17 8.97 -12.25
N ALA A 20 6.93 9.29 -10.98
CA ALA A 20 7.74 8.75 -9.87
C ALA A 20 7.60 7.22 -9.78
N TYR A 21 6.50 6.68 -10.30
CA TYR A 21 6.16 5.26 -10.34
C TYR A 21 5.51 4.89 -11.67
N LYS A 22 5.71 3.66 -12.14
CA LYS A 22 4.99 3.05 -13.25
C LYS A 22 3.56 2.73 -12.84
N ASP A 23 2.62 2.91 -13.76
CA ASP A 23 1.21 2.60 -13.55
C ASP A 23 0.98 1.09 -13.42
N GLY A 24 0.12 0.70 -12.49
CA GLY A 24 -0.14 -0.70 -12.20
C GLY A 24 -0.62 -0.93 -10.78
N THR A 25 -0.89 -2.20 -10.46
CA THR A 25 -1.17 -2.64 -9.09
C THR A 25 -0.02 -3.48 -8.60
N TYR A 26 0.57 -3.09 -7.48
CA TYR A 26 1.74 -3.70 -6.89
C TYR A 26 1.42 -4.22 -5.52
N THR A 27 1.71 -5.50 -5.28
CA THR A 27 1.60 -6.11 -3.95
C THR A 27 2.94 -6.08 -3.23
N GLY A 28 2.92 -5.67 -1.97
CA GLY A 28 4.06 -5.66 -1.08
C GLY A 28 3.73 -6.36 0.22
N VAL A 29 4.74 -7.02 0.80
CA VAL A 29 4.62 -7.79 2.04
C VAL A 29 5.70 -7.32 2.99
N ALA A 30 5.37 -7.12 4.26
CA ALA A 30 6.34 -6.82 5.30
C ALA A 30 5.91 -7.39 6.65
N GLN A 31 6.86 -7.51 7.57
CA GLN A 31 6.58 -7.99 8.92
C GLN A 31 5.86 -6.91 9.74
N GLY A 32 4.70 -7.25 10.31
CA GLY A 32 3.95 -6.46 11.29
C GLY A 32 4.34 -6.81 12.73
N ARG A 33 3.42 -6.62 13.68
CA ARG A 33 3.67 -6.96 15.10
C ARG A 33 3.70 -8.47 15.33
N ALA A 34 2.67 -9.17 14.87
CA ALA A 34 2.51 -10.61 15.11
C ALA A 34 2.72 -11.46 13.85
N SER A 35 2.58 -10.88 12.66
CA SER A 35 2.59 -11.61 11.39
C SER A 35 2.92 -10.71 10.22
N GLN A 36 3.12 -11.31 9.05
CA GLN A 36 3.27 -10.56 7.81
C GLN A 36 1.97 -9.83 7.44
N ILE A 37 2.13 -8.61 6.94
CA ILE A 37 1.09 -7.73 6.41
C ILE A 37 1.32 -7.61 4.91
N GLU A 38 0.30 -7.93 4.12
CA GLU A 38 0.25 -7.78 2.67
C GLU A 38 -0.62 -6.58 2.31
N VAL A 39 -0.09 -5.75 1.42
CA VAL A 39 -0.71 -4.51 0.94
C VAL A 39 -0.68 -4.47 -0.57
N ALA A 40 -1.80 -4.12 -1.19
CA ALA A 40 -1.91 -3.79 -2.60
C ALA A 40 -1.90 -2.26 -2.79
N VAL A 41 -0.95 -1.76 -3.57
CA VAL A 41 -0.82 -0.35 -3.94
C VAL A 41 -1.20 -0.19 -5.41
N THR A 42 -2.16 0.68 -5.69
CA THR A 42 -2.56 1.03 -7.06
C THR A 42 -1.91 2.35 -7.45
N VAL A 43 -1.22 2.36 -8.58
CA VAL A 43 -0.60 3.56 -9.17
C VAL A 43 -1.35 3.93 -10.46
N LYS A 44 -1.74 5.20 -10.59
CA LYS A 44 -2.37 5.79 -11.79
C LYS A 44 -1.76 7.15 -12.11
N ALA A 45 -1.52 7.40 -13.40
CA ALA A 45 -0.80 8.57 -13.91
C ALA A 45 0.51 8.85 -13.13
N GLY A 46 1.23 7.80 -12.77
CA GLY A 46 2.49 7.92 -12.02
C GLY A 46 2.38 8.35 -10.55
N LYS A 47 1.18 8.29 -9.98
CA LYS A 47 0.88 8.63 -8.58
C LYS A 47 0.15 7.49 -7.88
N ILE A 48 0.29 7.41 -6.55
CA ILE A 48 -0.43 6.45 -5.74
C ILE A 48 -1.91 6.82 -5.74
N ALA A 49 -2.74 6.01 -6.39
CA ALA A 49 -4.18 6.19 -6.46
C ALA A 49 -4.91 5.55 -5.28
N GLY A 50 -4.32 4.54 -4.65
CA GLY A 50 -4.91 3.89 -3.49
C GLY A 50 -4.01 2.81 -2.90
N VAL A 51 -4.24 2.52 -1.63
CA VAL A 51 -3.54 1.48 -0.88
C VAL A 51 -4.59 0.66 -0.15
N LYS A 52 -4.45 -0.67 -0.14
CA LYS A 52 -5.37 -1.57 0.54
C LYS A 52 -4.61 -2.68 1.23
N VAL A 53 -4.88 -2.91 2.50
CA VAL A 53 -4.43 -4.12 3.20
C VAL A 53 -5.24 -5.31 2.66
N THR A 54 -4.56 -6.31 2.12
CA THR A 54 -5.20 -7.52 1.56
C THR A 54 -5.15 -8.68 2.54
N LYS A 55 -4.12 -8.75 3.38
CA LYS A 55 -3.95 -9.80 4.38
C LYS A 55 -3.10 -9.29 5.54
N HIS A 56 -3.49 -9.60 6.78
CA HIS A 56 -2.62 -9.46 7.95
C HIS A 56 -3.00 -10.52 8.98
N GLY A 57 -2.02 -10.96 9.79
CA GLY A 57 -2.27 -11.81 10.98
C GLY A 57 -2.21 -11.03 12.30
N ASP A 58 -2.20 -9.69 12.22
CA ASP A 58 -2.17 -8.82 13.39
C ASP A 58 -3.54 -8.67 14.07
N THR A 59 -3.60 -7.92 15.18
CA THR A 59 -4.87 -7.61 15.85
C THR A 59 -5.72 -6.72 14.91
N PRO A 60 -6.89 -7.18 14.42
CA PRO A 60 -7.65 -6.46 13.39
C PRO A 60 -7.93 -5.01 13.74
N MET A 61 -8.47 -4.76 14.94
CA MET A 61 -8.74 -3.40 15.44
C MET A 61 -7.52 -2.46 15.38
N LEU A 62 -6.31 -2.97 15.68
CA LEU A 62 -5.10 -2.15 15.68
C LEU A 62 -4.55 -1.95 14.26
N CYS A 63 -4.61 -2.99 13.43
CA CYS A 63 -4.15 -2.92 12.05
C CYS A 63 -5.06 -2.02 11.20
N ASP A 64 -6.38 -2.12 11.40
CA ASP A 64 -7.37 -1.32 10.71
C ASP A 64 -7.27 0.15 11.14
N ALA A 65 -7.17 0.44 12.45
CA ALA A 65 -6.96 1.79 12.93
C ALA A 65 -5.63 2.40 12.41
N ALA A 66 -4.56 1.60 12.38
CA ALA A 66 -3.30 2.04 11.78
C ALA A 66 -3.44 2.31 10.28
N ALA A 67 -4.13 1.43 9.55
CA ALA A 67 -4.35 1.57 8.12
C ALA A 67 -5.18 2.82 7.79
N ASP A 68 -6.23 3.10 8.57
CA ASP A 68 -7.14 4.24 8.37
C ASP A 68 -6.42 5.59 8.45
N GLU A 69 -5.41 5.72 9.33
CA GLU A 69 -4.60 6.93 9.47
C GLU A 69 -3.41 6.98 8.49
N ILE A 70 -2.77 5.85 8.23
CA ILE A 70 -1.52 5.76 7.45
C ILE A 70 -1.78 5.80 5.94
N ILE A 71 -2.80 5.08 5.46
CA ILE A 71 -3.14 5.02 4.03
C ILE A 71 -3.41 6.41 3.43
N PRO A 72 -4.27 7.27 4.01
CA PRO A 72 -4.51 8.60 3.44
C PRO A 72 -3.25 9.46 3.48
N SER A 73 -2.43 9.33 4.53
CA SER A 73 -1.13 10.02 4.62
C SER A 73 -0.17 9.59 3.50
N ILE A 74 -0.12 8.29 3.17
CA ILE A 74 0.69 7.76 2.07
C ILE A 74 0.22 8.28 0.71
N VAL A 75 -1.10 8.25 0.48
CA VAL A 75 -1.69 8.74 -0.77
C VAL A 75 -1.43 10.23 -0.93
N LYS A 76 -1.65 11.03 0.13
CA LYS A 76 -1.41 12.47 0.15
C LYS A 76 0.06 12.82 -0.06
N ALA A 77 0.98 12.10 0.57
CA ALA A 77 2.42 12.28 0.41
C ALA A 77 2.95 11.71 -0.92
N ASN A 78 2.11 11.00 -1.69
CA ASN A 78 2.50 10.22 -2.86
C ASN A 78 3.73 9.31 -2.58
N GLY A 79 3.77 8.71 -1.39
CA GLY A 79 4.90 7.93 -0.92
C GLY A 79 4.82 7.59 0.56
N PHE A 80 5.84 6.88 1.04
CA PHE A 80 5.92 6.42 2.44
C PHE A 80 6.79 7.34 3.32
N LYS A 81 7.41 8.38 2.74
CA LYS A 81 8.36 9.25 3.45
C LYS A 81 7.60 10.31 4.24
N GLY A 82 7.93 10.46 5.52
CA GLY A 82 7.26 11.41 6.42
C GLY A 82 5.92 10.91 6.97
N VAL A 83 5.54 9.66 6.71
CA VAL A 83 4.36 9.03 7.30
C VAL A 83 4.74 8.48 8.66
N GLU A 84 4.09 8.98 9.70
CA GLU A 84 4.36 8.58 11.08
C GLU A 84 3.54 7.35 11.49
N PRO A 85 4.09 6.49 12.36
CA PRO A 85 3.35 5.35 12.90
C PRO A 85 2.31 5.81 13.94
N VAL A 86 1.17 5.12 14.00
CA VAL A 86 0.12 5.42 14.98
C VAL A 86 0.51 4.89 16.37
N SER A 87 0.26 5.70 17.40
CA SER A 87 0.50 5.30 18.79
C SER A 87 -0.39 4.11 19.19
N GLY A 88 0.16 3.15 19.93
CA GLY A 88 -0.55 1.89 20.27
C GLY A 88 -0.60 0.84 19.15
N ALA A 89 -0.29 1.21 17.91
CA ALA A 89 -0.18 0.31 16.76
C ALA A 89 1.16 0.46 16.01
N THR A 90 2.23 0.86 16.70
CA THR A 90 3.51 1.24 16.08
C THR A 90 4.12 0.15 15.19
N LEU A 91 4.08 -1.12 15.63
CA LEU A 91 4.65 -2.24 14.88
C LEU A 91 3.82 -2.58 13.64
N SER A 92 2.49 -2.62 13.77
CA SER A 92 1.56 -2.86 12.67
C SER A 92 1.62 -1.69 11.65
N SER A 93 1.72 -0.46 12.14
CA SER A 93 1.95 0.76 11.36
C SER A 93 3.24 0.66 10.53
N LYS A 94 4.36 0.32 11.17
CA LYS A 94 5.64 0.09 10.47
C LYS A 94 5.53 -1.03 9.45
N GLY A 95 4.79 -2.09 9.76
CA GLY A 95 4.51 -3.18 8.82
C GLY A 95 3.79 -2.69 7.56
N ILE A 96 2.72 -1.90 7.71
CA ILE A 96 1.99 -1.31 6.57
C ILE A 96 2.91 -0.39 5.75
N ILE A 97 3.65 0.51 6.39
CA ILE A 97 4.59 1.44 5.73
C ILE A 97 5.66 0.67 4.94
N ASN A 98 6.23 -0.39 5.54
CA ASN A 98 7.24 -1.22 4.88
C ASN A 98 6.65 -2.06 3.73
N ALA A 99 5.42 -2.56 3.88
CA ALA A 99 4.73 -3.28 2.81
C ALA A 99 4.48 -2.36 1.61
N VAL A 100 4.03 -1.12 1.86
CA VAL A 100 3.89 -0.10 0.81
C VAL A 100 5.23 0.22 0.17
N LYS A 101 6.30 0.40 0.95
CA LYS A 101 7.66 0.60 0.41
C LYS A 101 8.08 -0.56 -0.51
N ALA A 102 7.81 -1.80 -0.13
CA ALA A 102 8.10 -2.97 -0.94
C ALA A 102 7.26 -3.03 -2.23
N ALA A 103 6.00 -2.61 -2.17
CA ALA A 103 5.14 -2.49 -3.36
C ALA A 103 5.65 -1.40 -4.32
N LEU A 104 5.95 -0.20 -3.80
CA LEU A 104 6.45 0.93 -4.58
C LEU A 104 7.84 0.69 -5.17
N ALA A 105 8.68 -0.12 -4.53
CA ALA A 105 9.97 -0.54 -5.10
C ALA A 105 9.79 -1.32 -6.41
N LYS A 106 8.69 -2.08 -6.56
CA LYS A 106 8.35 -2.78 -7.81
C LYS A 106 7.73 -1.86 -8.86
N ALA A 107 7.24 -0.69 -8.43
CA ALA A 107 6.66 0.33 -9.30
C ALA A 107 7.72 1.28 -9.86
N LYS A 108 9.02 1.13 -9.54
CA LYS A 108 10.08 1.95 -10.13
C LYS A 108 10.46 1.49 -11.54
#